data_AF-A0A7C9MGN9-F1
#
_entry.id   AF-A0A7C9MGN9-F1
#
_cell.length_a   1.000
_cell.length_b   1.000
_cell.length_c   1.000
_cell.angle_alpha   90.00
_cell.angle_beta   90.00
_cell.angle_gamma   90.00
#
_symmetry.space_group_name_H-M   'P 1'
#
loop_
_entity.id
_entity.type
_entity.pdbx_description
1 polymer ?
#
loop_
_entity_poly.entity_id
_entity_poly.type
_entity_poly.pdbx_seq_one_letter_code
_entity_poly.pdbx_strand_id
1 'polypeptide(L)'
;MQPTTAQISILRAAAAFSTVQRYNGTLPKRQALHYDKTQLAVLEDAGFLERVKLSFPCGAAIEGWRLTEPGRHLLADGAADPALEPEHLRLLSDVYHYSRLSQNRGMMPKELEKAFDADDLRDLFEHGYLLRIKLKGRVTAKGWVVSDKGLTALRRAAGTAATPPCAKSH
;
A
#
# COMPACT_ATOMS: atom_id res chain seq x y z
N MET A 1 4.89 14.53 19.20
CA MET A 1 3.71 15.05 18.46
C MET A 1 2.78 13.88 18.19
N GLN A 2 1.45 14.07 18.27
CA GLN A 2 0.47 13.03 17.94
C GLN A 2 0.01 13.21 16.49
N PRO A 3 0.25 12.22 15.60
CA PRO A 3 -0.06 12.40 14.19
C PRO A 3 -1.56 12.39 13.87
N THR A 4 -1.95 13.19 12.88
CA THR A 4 -3.33 13.22 12.38
C THR A 4 -3.66 11.96 11.57
N THR A 5 -4.94 11.72 11.28
CA THR A 5 -5.36 10.59 10.42
C THR A 5 -4.66 10.61 9.06
N ALA A 6 -4.56 11.79 8.42
CA ALA A 6 -3.87 11.94 7.14
C ALA A 6 -2.37 11.59 7.25
N GLN A 7 -1.72 12.00 8.35
CA GLN A 7 -0.32 11.67 8.62
C GLN A 7 -0.14 10.16 8.88
N ILE A 8 -1.07 9.52 9.59
CA ILE A 8 -1.07 8.07 9.80
C ILE A 8 -1.19 7.34 8.45
N SER A 9 -2.02 7.80 7.52
CA SER A 9 -2.12 7.20 6.18
C SER A 9 -0.81 7.29 5.40
N ILE A 10 -0.09 8.43 5.49
CA ILE A 10 1.26 8.57 4.90
C ILE A 10 2.23 7.57 5.52
N LEU A 11 2.25 7.45 6.86
CA LEU A 11 3.14 6.51 7.55
C LEU A 11 2.83 5.06 7.18
N ARG A 12 1.55 4.69 7.06
CA ARG A 12 1.11 3.35 6.60
C ARG A 12 1.55 3.06 5.18
N ALA A 13 1.46 4.04 4.29
CA ALA A 13 1.99 3.88 2.93
C ALA A 13 3.50 3.69 2.93
N ALA A 14 4.25 4.50 3.68
CA ALA A 14 5.69 4.31 3.83
C ALA A 14 6.03 2.91 4.40
N ALA A 15 5.25 2.43 5.37
CA ALA A 15 5.37 1.07 5.90
C ALA A 15 5.13 0.00 4.82
N ALA A 16 4.12 0.17 3.96
CA ALA A 16 3.85 -0.77 2.87
C ALA A 16 5.00 -0.86 1.85
N PHE A 17 5.72 0.24 1.62
CA PHE A 17 6.90 0.24 0.77
C PHE A 17 8.16 -0.35 1.44
N SER A 18 8.17 -0.50 2.77
CA SER A 18 9.31 -1.03 3.54
C SER A 18 9.71 -2.45 3.10
N THR A 19 8.75 -3.28 2.69
CA THR A 19 8.97 -4.66 2.24
C THR A 19 9.25 -4.78 0.75
N VAL A 20 9.12 -3.70 -0.02
CA VAL A 20 9.26 -3.73 -1.49
C VAL A 20 10.72 -3.57 -1.90
N GLN A 21 11.39 -4.70 -2.16
CA GLN A 21 12.82 -4.76 -2.54
C GLN A 21 13.20 -3.77 -3.65
N ARG A 22 12.38 -3.66 -4.69
CA ARG A 22 12.63 -2.76 -5.82
C ARG A 22 12.77 -1.30 -5.41
N TYR A 23 12.08 -0.89 -4.36
CA TYR A 23 12.14 0.47 -3.85
C TYR A 23 13.09 0.61 -2.66
N ASN A 24 13.79 -0.46 -2.26
CA ASN A 24 14.68 -0.49 -1.10
C ASN A 24 14.03 0.14 0.14
N GLY A 25 12.80 -0.28 0.43
CA GLY A 25 12.04 0.22 1.58
C GLY A 25 11.54 1.66 1.47
N THR A 26 11.66 2.30 0.30
CA THR A 26 11.40 3.73 0.11
C THR A 26 10.04 3.95 -0.53
N LEU A 27 9.18 4.80 0.06
CA LEU A 27 8.03 5.41 -0.61
C LEU A 27 8.55 6.40 -1.66
N PRO A 28 8.46 6.09 -2.97
CA PRO A 28 9.07 6.94 -3.98
C PRO A 28 8.34 8.28 -4.08
N LYS A 29 9.07 9.36 -4.37
CA LYS A 29 8.53 10.72 -4.46
C LYS A 29 7.33 10.85 -5.38
N ARG A 30 7.32 10.11 -6.50
CA ARG A 30 6.19 10.09 -7.45
C ARG A 30 4.92 9.50 -6.85
N GLN A 31 5.04 8.53 -5.95
CA GLN A 31 3.90 7.95 -5.23
C GLN A 31 3.47 8.86 -4.08
N ALA A 32 4.41 9.55 -3.44
CA ALA A 32 4.09 10.50 -2.40
C ALA A 32 3.36 11.77 -2.90
N LEU A 33 3.29 12.01 -4.22
CA LEU A 33 2.53 13.14 -4.80
C LEU A 33 1.02 13.09 -4.51
N HIS A 34 0.51 11.93 -4.09
CA HIS A 34 -0.87 11.77 -3.67
C HIS A 34 -1.15 12.37 -2.29
N TYR A 35 -0.11 12.68 -1.52
CA TYR A 35 -0.23 13.27 -0.19
C TYR A 35 0.08 14.77 -0.18
N ASP A 36 -0.46 15.44 0.82
CA ASP A 36 -0.13 16.83 1.11
C ASP A 36 1.36 16.96 1.51
N LYS A 37 2.07 17.84 0.81
CA LYS A 37 3.50 18.09 1.02
C LYS A 37 3.80 18.69 2.40
N THR A 38 2.88 19.47 2.97
CA THR A 38 3.02 20.03 4.31
C THR A 38 2.99 18.93 5.36
N GLN A 39 2.13 17.93 5.19
CA GLN A 39 2.04 16.78 6.09
C GLN A 39 3.30 15.90 6.01
N LEU A 40 3.84 15.70 4.80
CA LEU A 40 5.13 15.02 4.61
C LEU A 40 6.27 15.75 5.33
N ALA A 41 6.35 17.09 5.19
CA ALA A 41 7.37 17.89 5.85
C ALA A 41 7.27 17.81 7.38
N VAL A 42 6.05 17.92 7.92
CA VAL A 42 5.82 17.78 9.37
C VAL A 42 6.24 16.41 9.90
N LEU A 43 6.00 15.33 9.15
CA LEU A 43 6.43 13.98 9.53
C LEU A 43 7.96 13.79 9.43
N GLU A 44 8.60 14.46 8.47
CA GLU A 44 10.07 14.51 8.33
C GLU A 44 10.69 15.27 9.52
N ASP A 45 10.19 16.46 9.82
CA ASP A 45 10.65 17.30 10.94
C ASP A 45 10.43 16.63 12.30
N ALA A 46 9.35 15.87 12.44
CA ALA A 46 9.05 15.09 13.65
C ALA A 46 9.88 13.79 13.77
N GLY A 47 10.69 13.44 12.76
CA GLY A 47 11.56 12.27 12.77
C GLY A 47 10.85 10.94 12.52
N PHE A 48 9.60 10.93 12.05
CA PHE A 48 8.85 9.72 11.70
C PHE A 48 9.15 9.21 10.29
N LEU A 49 9.56 10.12 9.40
CA LEU A 49 10.06 9.82 8.07
C LEU A 49 11.46 10.39 7.89
N GLU A 50 12.27 9.70 7.11
CA GLU A 50 13.55 10.23 6.61
C GLU A 50 13.51 10.35 5.09
N ARG A 51 14.04 11.46 4.56
CA ARG A 51 14.15 11.65 3.10
C ARG A 51 15.42 10.99 2.60
N VAL A 52 15.28 10.10 1.63
CA VAL A 52 16.40 9.35 1.06
C VAL A 52 16.53 9.58 -0.44
N LYS A 53 17.78 9.59 -0.90
CA LYS A 53 18.13 9.59 -2.32
C LYS A 53 19.15 8.48 -2.57
N LEU A 54 18.72 7.42 -3.23
CA LEU A 54 19.54 6.28 -3.60
C LEU A 54 19.94 6.42 -5.07
N SER A 55 21.23 6.31 -5.33
CA SER A 55 21.79 6.24 -6.68
C SER A 55 22.32 4.83 -6.93
N PHE A 56 22.00 4.26 -8.09
CA PHE A 56 22.43 2.92 -8.48
C PHE A 56 23.51 3.00 -9.57
N PRO A 57 24.45 2.03 -9.63
CA PRO A 57 25.52 2.01 -10.64
C PRO A 57 25.03 2.05 -12.09
N CYS A 58 23.80 1.59 -12.36
CA CYS A 58 23.16 1.65 -13.67
C CYS A 58 22.59 3.04 -14.04
N GLY A 59 22.87 4.08 -13.26
CA GLY A 59 22.38 5.45 -13.45
C GLY A 59 20.93 5.68 -13.02
N ALA A 60 20.23 4.64 -12.54
CA ALA A 60 18.92 4.81 -11.94
C ALA A 60 19.03 5.50 -10.57
N ALA A 61 18.01 6.25 -10.18
CA ALA A 61 17.90 6.83 -8.86
C ALA A 61 16.49 6.69 -8.29
N ILE A 62 16.40 6.55 -6.97
CA ILE A 62 15.16 6.56 -6.21
C ILE A 62 15.28 7.68 -5.18
N GLU A 63 14.38 8.65 -5.25
CA GLU A 63 14.20 9.69 -4.24
C GLU A 63 12.83 9.48 -3.59
N GLY A 64 12.74 9.63 -2.27
CA GLY A 64 11.51 9.44 -1.54
C GLY A 64 11.69 9.44 -0.04
N TRP A 65 10.77 8.81 0.68
CA TRP A 65 10.76 8.75 2.14
C TRP A 65 10.84 7.30 2.64
N ARG A 66 11.55 7.09 3.74
CA ARG A 66 11.53 5.82 4.49
C ARG A 66 10.92 6.04 5.86
N LEU A 67 10.28 5.00 6.35
CA LEU A 67 9.79 4.96 7.73
C LEU A 67 10.97 4.77 8.69
N THR A 68 11.09 5.64 9.69
CA THR A 68 12.10 5.54 10.74
C THR A 68 11.65 4.58 11.86
N GLU A 69 12.51 4.29 12.84
CA GLU A 69 12.13 3.49 14.02
C GLU A 69 11.02 4.16 14.84
N PRO A 70 11.07 5.47 15.16
CA PRO A 70 9.95 6.16 15.79
C PRO A 70 8.64 6.04 15.01
N GLY A 71 8.70 6.14 13.66
CA GLY A 71 7.52 5.98 12.82
C GLY A 71 6.94 4.57 12.86
N ARG A 72 7.78 3.53 12.97
CA ARG A 72 7.35 2.14 13.16
C ARG A 72 6.66 1.93 14.49
N HIS A 73 7.26 2.39 15.59
CA HIS A 73 6.67 2.26 16.93
C HIS A 73 5.30 2.93 17.01
N LEU A 74 5.18 4.13 16.44
CA LEU A 74 3.90 4.83 16.39
C LEU A 74 2.81 4.01 15.68
N LEU A 75 3.12 3.35 14.55
CA LEU A 75 2.15 2.50 13.84
C LEU A 75 1.83 1.19 14.58
N ALA A 76 2.76 0.68 15.39
CA ALA A 76 2.52 -0.51 16.21
C ALA A 76 1.60 -0.20 17.39
N ASP A 77 1.74 0.97 18.00
CA ASP A 77 1.00 1.40 19.19
C ASP A 77 -0.32 2.12 18.85
N GLY A 78 -0.41 2.69 17.65
CA GLY A 78 -1.45 3.65 17.26
C GLY A 78 -2.22 3.23 16.01
N ALA A 79 -3.51 2.99 16.22
CA ALA A 79 -4.57 2.84 15.23
C ALA A 79 -4.66 1.46 14.54
N ALA A 80 -5.69 0.70 14.96
CA ALA A 80 -6.31 -0.30 14.11
C ALA A 80 -6.57 0.31 12.72
N ASP A 81 -6.27 -0.46 11.68
CA ASP A 81 -6.67 -0.06 10.34
C ASP A 81 -8.20 0.11 10.31
N PRO A 82 -8.72 1.15 9.63
CA PRO A 82 -10.16 1.25 9.42
C PRO A 82 -10.65 -0.05 8.78
N ALA A 83 -11.82 -0.51 9.22
CA ALA A 83 -12.42 -1.71 8.68
C ALA A 83 -12.64 -1.53 7.18
N LEU A 84 -12.07 -2.43 6.38
CA LEU A 84 -12.31 -2.42 4.93
C LEU A 84 -13.76 -2.79 4.68
N GLU A 85 -14.43 -1.95 3.88
CA GLU A 85 -15.77 -2.26 3.37
C GLU A 85 -15.74 -3.49 2.43
N PRO A 86 -16.88 -4.19 2.24
CA PRO A 86 -16.96 -5.32 1.32
C PRO A 86 -16.47 -5.00 -0.11
N GLU A 87 -16.73 -3.79 -0.58
CA GLU A 87 -16.33 -3.26 -1.88
C GLU A 87 -14.81 -3.21 -2.01
N HIS A 88 -14.13 -2.70 -0.98
CA HIS A 88 -12.67 -2.71 -0.88
C HIS A 88 -12.10 -4.13 -0.94
N LEU A 89 -12.71 -5.09 -0.24
CA LEU A 89 -12.27 -6.49 -0.26
C LEU A 89 -12.46 -7.15 -1.62
N ARG A 90 -13.58 -6.87 -2.31
CA ARG A 90 -13.82 -7.35 -3.68
C ARG A 90 -12.77 -6.78 -4.63
N LEU A 91 -12.51 -5.48 -4.56
CA LEU A 91 -11.49 -4.83 -5.39
C LEU A 91 -10.09 -5.43 -5.15
N LEU A 92 -9.69 -5.64 -3.89
CA LEU A 92 -8.44 -6.31 -3.56
C LEU A 92 -8.38 -7.74 -4.13
N SER A 93 -9.48 -8.48 -4.05
CA SER A 93 -9.59 -9.83 -4.61
C SER A 93 -9.43 -9.83 -6.12
N ASP A 94 -10.08 -8.90 -6.82
CA ASP A 94 -10.00 -8.77 -8.28
C ASP A 94 -8.59 -8.40 -8.73
N VAL A 95 -7.97 -7.40 -8.10
CA VAL A 95 -6.57 -7.02 -8.39
C VAL A 95 -5.65 -8.23 -8.17
N TYR A 96 -5.86 -8.98 -7.09
CA TYR A 96 -5.11 -10.21 -6.83
C TYR A 96 -5.32 -11.23 -7.96
N HIS A 97 -6.56 -11.55 -8.32
CA HIS A 97 -6.86 -12.53 -9.37
C HIS A 97 -6.31 -12.12 -10.73
N TYR A 98 -6.46 -10.87 -11.14
CA TYR A 98 -5.86 -10.35 -12.37
C TYR A 98 -4.34 -10.48 -12.35
N SER A 99 -3.69 -10.25 -11.20
CA SER A 99 -2.23 -10.40 -11.08
C SER A 99 -1.74 -11.85 -11.28
N ARG A 100 -2.59 -12.85 -11.01
CA ARG A 100 -2.27 -14.28 -11.15
C ARG A 100 -2.34 -14.77 -12.60
N LEU A 101 -2.97 -14.02 -13.50
CA LEU A 101 -3.02 -14.37 -14.92
C LEU A 101 -1.63 -14.18 -15.55
N SER A 102 -1.12 -15.21 -16.23
CA SER A 102 0.23 -15.21 -16.81
C SER A 102 0.46 -14.05 -17.79
N GLN A 103 -0.55 -13.73 -18.60
CA GLN A 103 -0.54 -12.61 -19.54
C GLN A 103 -0.35 -11.23 -18.88
N ASN A 104 -0.75 -11.13 -17.61
CA ASN A 104 -0.74 -9.90 -16.82
C ASN A 104 0.56 -9.71 -16.03
N ARG A 105 1.50 -10.67 -16.13
CA ARG A 105 2.88 -10.54 -15.63
C ARG A 105 2.97 -10.18 -14.14
N GLY A 106 2.09 -10.74 -13.33
CA GLY A 106 2.13 -10.55 -11.87
C GLY A 106 1.46 -9.26 -11.37
N MET A 107 0.67 -8.55 -12.18
CA MET A 107 -0.05 -7.33 -11.75
C MET A 107 -1.35 -7.14 -12.52
N MET A 108 -2.34 -6.45 -11.95
CA MET A 108 -3.49 -5.99 -12.71
C MET A 108 -3.08 -4.86 -13.68
N PRO A 109 -3.30 -4.98 -15.01
CA PRO A 109 -2.99 -3.92 -15.95
C PRO A 109 -3.72 -2.61 -15.61
N LYS A 110 -3.04 -1.47 -15.84
CA LYS A 110 -3.61 -0.14 -15.54
C LYS A 110 -4.90 0.12 -16.33
N GLU A 111 -5.04 -0.47 -17.51
CA GLU A 111 -6.19 -0.29 -18.39
C GLU A 111 -7.50 -0.78 -17.75
N LEU A 112 -7.41 -1.77 -16.85
CA LEU A 112 -8.54 -2.32 -16.10
C LEU A 112 -8.96 -1.46 -14.90
N GLU A 113 -8.15 -0.46 -14.51
CA GLU A 113 -8.46 0.48 -13.42
C GLU A 113 -9.82 1.18 -13.60
N LYS A 114 -10.23 1.39 -14.87
CA LYS A 114 -11.51 2.03 -15.21
C LYS A 114 -12.76 1.21 -14.87
N ALA A 115 -12.61 -0.07 -14.57
CA ALA A 115 -13.72 -0.94 -14.16
C ALA A 115 -14.05 -0.80 -12.68
N PHE A 116 -13.24 -0.06 -11.91
CA PHE A 116 -13.37 0.11 -10.48
C PHE A 116 -13.75 1.54 -10.13
N ASP A 117 -14.33 1.71 -8.95
CA ASP A 117 -14.50 3.02 -8.37
C ASP A 117 -13.13 3.66 -8.10
N ALA A 118 -13.00 4.93 -8.49
CA ALA A 118 -11.73 5.64 -8.42
C ALA A 118 -11.37 6.07 -6.99
N ASP A 119 -12.37 6.29 -6.13
CA ASP A 119 -12.17 6.66 -4.75
C ASP A 119 -11.76 5.43 -3.93
N ASP A 120 -12.40 4.27 -4.13
CA ASP A 120 -12.00 3.01 -3.48
C ASP A 120 -10.56 2.61 -3.84
N LEU A 121 -10.21 2.74 -5.12
CA LEU A 121 -8.89 2.39 -5.61
C LEU A 121 -7.83 3.36 -5.09
N ARG A 122 -8.17 4.65 -4.97
CA ARG A 122 -7.33 5.66 -4.33
C ARG A 122 -7.16 5.36 -2.84
N ASP A 123 -8.24 5.05 -2.13
CA ASP A 123 -8.21 4.78 -0.69
C ASP A 123 -7.34 3.57 -0.36
N LEU A 124 -7.53 2.45 -1.08
CA LEU A 124 -6.72 1.25 -0.94
C LEU A 124 -5.24 1.48 -1.24
N PHE A 125 -4.94 2.35 -2.21
CA PHE A 125 -3.57 2.74 -2.50
C PHE A 125 -2.99 3.62 -1.40
N GLU A 126 -3.72 4.65 -0.96
CA GLU A 126 -3.28 5.60 0.06
C GLU A 126 -3.05 4.95 1.42
N HIS A 127 -3.82 3.91 1.75
CA HIS A 127 -3.69 3.13 2.98
C HIS A 127 -2.70 1.95 2.85
N GLY A 128 -2.03 1.81 1.71
CA GLY A 128 -0.95 0.84 1.49
C GLY A 128 -1.43 -0.59 1.27
N TYR A 129 -2.70 -0.82 0.95
CA TYR A 129 -3.23 -2.13 0.55
C TYR A 129 -2.92 -2.45 -0.92
N LEU A 130 -2.83 -1.42 -1.76
CA LEU A 130 -2.41 -1.52 -3.15
C LEU A 130 -1.10 -0.79 -3.40
N LEU A 131 -0.32 -1.31 -4.35
CA LEU A 131 0.90 -0.71 -4.83
C LEU A 131 0.82 -0.53 -6.34
N ARG A 132 1.20 0.66 -6.81
CA ARG A 132 1.33 0.93 -8.24
C ARG A 132 2.74 0.59 -8.72
N ILE A 133 2.85 -0.36 -9.64
CA ILE A 133 4.13 -0.82 -10.18
C ILE A 133 4.26 -0.56 -11.67
N LYS A 134 5.51 -0.38 -12.14
CA LYS A 134 5.84 -0.24 -13.56
C LYS A 134 6.93 -1.22 -13.96
N LEU A 135 6.63 -2.27 -14.70
CA LEU A 135 7.65 -3.18 -15.22
C LEU A 135 8.44 -2.51 -16.36
N LYS A 136 9.76 -2.64 -16.33
CA LYS A 136 10.69 -2.20 -17.38
C LYS A 136 11.45 -3.43 -17.87
N GLY A 137 11.51 -3.64 -19.18
CA GLY A 137 12.12 -4.79 -19.84
C GLY A 137 11.90 -4.69 -21.36
N ARG A 138 11.86 -5.81 -22.09
CA ARG A 138 11.51 -5.83 -23.54
C ARG A 138 10.18 -5.15 -23.85
N VAL A 139 9.25 -5.19 -22.90
CA VAL A 139 7.97 -4.47 -22.99
C VAL A 139 7.74 -3.75 -21.67
N THR A 140 7.42 -2.46 -21.74
CA THR A 140 7.06 -1.67 -20.55
C THR A 140 5.59 -1.86 -20.23
N ALA A 141 5.27 -2.20 -18.98
CA ALA A 141 3.88 -2.32 -18.53
C ALA A 141 3.69 -1.58 -17.20
N LYS A 142 2.47 -1.13 -16.92
CA LYS A 142 2.09 -0.47 -15.66
C LYS A 142 0.85 -1.16 -15.10
N GLY A 143 0.75 -1.21 -13.78
CA GLY A 143 -0.37 -1.88 -13.14
C GLY A 143 -0.37 -1.77 -11.63
N TRP A 144 -1.27 -2.53 -11.03
CA TRP A 144 -1.54 -2.58 -9.61
C TRP A 144 -1.22 -3.97 -9.06
N VAL A 145 -0.69 -4.02 -7.85
CA VAL A 145 -0.48 -5.27 -7.12
C VAL A 145 -0.96 -5.10 -5.68
N VAL A 146 -1.47 -6.17 -5.10
CA VAL A 146 -1.86 -6.20 -3.69
C VAL A 146 -0.59 -6.28 -2.84
N SER A 147 -0.46 -5.41 -1.85
CA SER A 147 0.65 -5.45 -0.88
C SER A 147 0.48 -6.61 0.10
N ASP A 148 1.51 -6.90 0.90
CA ASP A 148 1.39 -7.89 1.98
C ASP A 148 0.29 -7.53 2.99
N LYS A 149 0.06 -6.23 3.21
CA LYS A 149 -1.04 -5.71 4.03
C LYS A 149 -2.40 -6.07 3.42
N GLY A 150 -2.58 -5.83 2.12
CA GLY A 150 -3.80 -6.22 1.39
C GLY A 150 -4.04 -7.72 1.38
N LEU A 151 -3.00 -8.53 1.19
CA LEU A 151 -3.11 -9.99 1.27
C LEU A 151 -3.49 -10.47 2.66
N THR A 152 -2.96 -9.83 3.71
CA THR A 152 -3.33 -10.12 5.10
C THR A 152 -4.79 -9.77 5.36
N ALA A 153 -5.28 -8.65 4.84
CA ALA A 153 -6.68 -8.26 4.95
C ALA A 153 -7.62 -9.26 4.25
N LEU A 154 -7.28 -9.70 3.04
CA LEU A 154 -8.03 -10.74 2.31
C LEU A 154 -8.09 -12.06 3.09
N ARG A 155 -6.97 -12.50 3.68
CA ARG A 155 -6.93 -13.73 4.49
C ARG A 155 -7.79 -13.63 5.75
N ARG A 156 -7.77 -12.47 6.42
CA ARG A 156 -8.63 -12.22 7.59
C ARG A 156 -10.11 -12.29 7.22
N ALA A 157 -10.50 -11.64 6.13
CA ALA A 157 -11.89 -11.67 5.66
C ALA A 157 -12.36 -13.10 5.29
N ALA A 158 -11.50 -13.90 4.65
CA ALA A 158 -11.79 -15.29 4.33
C ALA A 158 -11.92 -16.18 5.60
N GLY A 159 -11.12 -15.91 6.64
CA GLY A 159 -11.21 -16.62 7.92
C GLY A 159 -12.48 -16.29 8.71
N THR A 160 -12.98 -15.05 8.64
CA THR A 160 -14.23 -14.65 9.30
C THR A 160 -15.47 -15.29 8.67
N ALA A 161 -15.44 -15.57 7.36
CA ALA A 161 -16.55 -16.22 6.65
C ALA A 161 -16.74 -17.71 6.99
N ALA A 162 -15.81 -18.32 7.74
CA ALA A 162 -15.80 -19.76 8.02
C ALA A 162 -16.37 -20.16 9.40
N THR A 163 -16.90 -19.23 10.21
CA THR A 163 -17.53 -19.57 11.49
C THR A 163 -19.05 -19.63 11.35
N PRO A 164 -19.68 -20.82 11.19
CA PRO A 164 -21.13 -20.91 11.37
C PRO A 164 -21.48 -20.56 12.82
N PRO A 165 -22.61 -19.90 13.10
CA PRO A 165 -23.05 -19.73 14.48
C PRO A 165 -23.28 -21.12 15.07
N CYS A 166 -22.46 -21.51 16.05
CA CYS A 166 -22.77 -22.65 16.90
C CYS A 166 -24.14 -22.38 17.53
N ALA A 167 -25.17 -23.02 16.97
CA ALA A 167 -26.46 -23.14 17.59
C ALA A 167 -26.25 -23.79 18.96
N LYS A 168 -26.47 -23.02 20.03
CA LYS A 168 -26.64 -23.58 21.35
C LYS A 168 -27.98 -24.31 21.33
N SER A 169 -27.93 -25.62 21.14
CA SER A 169 -29.06 -26.52 21.37
C SER A 169 -29.14 -26.80 22.87
N HIS A 170 -30.26 -26.36 23.45
CA HIS A 170 -30.95 -26.79 24.68
C HIS A 170 -30.14 -27.18 25.92
#